data_AF-A0A1G7FIL3-F1
#
_entry.id   AF-A0A1G7FIL3-F1
#
_cell.length_a   1.000
_cell.length_b   1.000
_cell.length_c   1.000
_cell.angle_alpha   90.00
_cell.angle_beta   90.00
_cell.angle_gamma   90.00
#
_symmetry.space_group_name_H-M   'P 1'
#
loop_
_entity.id
_entity.type
_entity.pdbx_description
1 polymer ?
#
loop_
_entity_poly.entity_id
_entity_poly.type
_entity_poly.pdbx_seq_one_letter_code
_entity_poly.pdbx_strand_id
1 'polypeptide(L)'
;MAAQQIQTKKRAKSDLREICERLFVETGLSAKALSNTYPVTEQTISKWRNDTSRDGKTWDEKRQEFITAPANIRQVLMDELRKVAEGSESSINVKDLATIYKVIEGFSDKVNTQVVYSVFKEFDNWMSDQDPELALQFVHFHKLFLIYKAERE
;
A
#
# COMPACT_ATOMS: atom_id res chain seq x y z
N MET A 1 44.64 -9.71 -6.49
CA MET A 1 43.43 -10.41 -6.98
C MET A 1 42.44 -10.85 -5.89
N ALA A 2 42.86 -11.13 -4.64
CA ALA A 2 41.94 -11.52 -3.56
C ALA A 2 40.97 -10.39 -3.09
N ALA A 3 41.41 -9.14 -3.04
CA ALA A 3 40.59 -8.02 -2.58
C ALA A 3 39.38 -7.71 -3.51
N GLN A 4 39.54 -7.93 -4.81
CA GLN A 4 38.49 -7.70 -5.81
C GLN A 4 37.39 -8.77 -5.74
N GLN A 5 37.73 -10.02 -5.43
CA GLN A 5 36.75 -11.10 -5.23
C GLN A 5 35.97 -10.98 -3.91
N ILE A 6 36.57 -10.35 -2.89
CA ILE A 6 35.90 -10.08 -1.61
C ILE A 6 34.89 -8.94 -1.76
N GLN A 7 35.22 -7.88 -2.52
CA GLN A 7 34.31 -6.77 -2.78
C GLN A 7 33.08 -7.17 -3.61
N THR A 8 33.24 -8.00 -4.64
CA THR A 8 32.11 -8.46 -5.48
C THR A 8 31.14 -9.36 -4.72
N LYS A 9 31.64 -10.29 -3.88
CA LYS A 9 30.79 -11.10 -2.99
C LYS A 9 30.04 -10.27 -1.94
N LYS A 10 30.66 -9.19 -1.42
CA LYS A 10 30.02 -8.28 -0.46
C LYS A 10 28.88 -7.47 -1.10
N ARG A 11 29.06 -7.04 -2.36
CA ARG A 11 28.04 -6.32 -3.14
C ARG A 11 26.82 -7.20 -3.44
N ALA A 12 27.05 -8.39 -4.01
CA ALA A 12 25.98 -9.35 -4.29
C ALA A 12 25.17 -9.74 -3.03
N LYS A 13 25.83 -9.81 -1.86
CA LYS A 13 25.18 -10.08 -0.58
C LYS A 13 24.39 -8.87 -0.03
N SER A 14 24.79 -7.64 -0.35
CA SER A 14 24.03 -6.42 -0.05
C SER A 14 22.78 -6.35 -0.93
N ASP A 15 22.92 -6.64 -2.22
CA ASP A 15 21.81 -6.60 -3.17
C ASP A 15 20.74 -7.65 -2.84
N LEU A 16 21.15 -8.87 -2.45
CA LEU A 16 20.25 -9.91 -1.96
C LEU A 16 19.54 -9.52 -0.66
N ARG A 17 20.23 -8.83 0.25
CA ARG A 17 19.61 -8.33 1.49
C ARG A 17 18.50 -7.32 1.19
N GLU A 18 18.75 -6.38 0.28
CA GLU A 18 17.79 -5.34 -0.10
C GLU A 18 16.58 -5.92 -0.84
N ILE A 19 16.78 -6.93 -1.68
CA ILE A 19 15.68 -7.66 -2.34
C ILE A 19 14.83 -8.41 -1.30
N CYS A 20 15.46 -9.15 -0.40
CA CYS A 20 14.75 -9.87 0.66
C CYS A 20 14.02 -8.92 1.61
N GLU A 21 14.62 -7.78 1.93
CA GLU A 21 14.00 -6.73 2.76
C GLU A 21 12.74 -6.19 2.10
N ARG A 22 12.84 -5.80 0.82
CA ARG A 22 11.71 -5.30 0.04
C ARG A 22 10.58 -6.32 -0.01
N LEU A 23 10.91 -7.57 -0.33
CA LEU A 23 9.92 -8.64 -0.39
C LEU A 23 9.27 -8.91 0.97
N PHE A 24 10.03 -8.86 2.07
CA PHE A 24 9.48 -9.01 3.41
C PHE A 24 8.53 -7.85 3.77
N VAL A 25 8.98 -6.60 3.54
CA VAL A 25 8.26 -5.37 3.88
C VAL A 25 7.01 -5.19 3.02
N GLU A 26 7.14 -5.35 1.71
CA GLU A 26 6.06 -5.10 0.76
C GLU A 26 5.10 -6.29 0.64
N THR A 27 5.61 -7.52 0.60
CA THR A 27 4.77 -8.71 0.30
C THR A 27 4.50 -9.61 1.50
N GLY A 28 5.19 -9.40 2.64
CA GLY A 28 4.99 -10.20 3.85
C GLY A 28 5.54 -11.62 3.78
N LEU A 29 6.40 -11.94 2.81
CA LEU A 29 7.02 -13.26 2.69
C LEU A 29 7.81 -13.63 3.95
N SER A 30 7.61 -14.85 4.46
CA SER A 30 8.34 -15.34 5.63
C SER A 30 9.82 -15.60 5.31
N ALA A 31 10.67 -15.58 6.34
CA ALA A 31 12.09 -15.91 6.20
C ALA A 31 12.31 -17.32 5.60
N LYS A 32 11.38 -18.23 5.85
CA LYS A 32 11.33 -19.58 5.28
C LYS A 32 10.97 -19.59 3.79
N ALA A 33 10.03 -18.74 3.37
CA ALA A 33 9.69 -18.61 1.96
C ALA A 33 10.85 -17.98 1.17
N LEU A 34 11.47 -16.93 1.72
CA LEU A 34 12.63 -16.26 1.12
C LEU A 34 13.85 -17.20 1.02
N SER A 35 14.08 -18.08 1.99
CA SER A 35 15.19 -19.04 1.95
C SER A 35 14.99 -20.18 0.95
N ASN A 36 13.74 -20.47 0.57
CA ASN A 36 13.42 -21.44 -0.48
C ASN A 36 13.60 -20.84 -1.89
N THR A 37 13.35 -19.53 -2.05
CA THR A 37 13.43 -18.85 -3.35
C THR A 37 14.85 -18.32 -3.65
N TYR A 38 15.56 -17.86 -2.63
CA TYR A 38 16.89 -17.25 -2.77
C TYR A 38 17.97 -18.10 -2.10
N PRO A 39 19.23 -18.07 -2.58
CA PRO A 39 20.34 -18.85 -2.04
C PRO A 39 20.87 -18.25 -0.72
N VAL A 40 19.97 -18.02 0.24
CA VAL A 40 20.24 -17.41 1.55
C VAL A 40 19.55 -18.25 2.62
N THR A 41 20.27 -18.59 3.69
CA THR A 41 19.69 -19.40 4.77
C THR A 41 18.68 -18.61 5.59
N GLU A 42 17.68 -19.30 6.14
CA GLU A 42 16.66 -18.69 7.02
C GLU A 42 17.31 -17.97 8.22
N GLN A 43 18.37 -18.55 8.80
CA GLN A 43 19.13 -17.90 9.88
C GLN A 43 19.78 -16.58 9.46
N THR A 44 20.20 -16.45 8.20
CA THR A 44 20.81 -15.21 7.68
C THR A 44 19.75 -14.14 7.48
N ILE A 45 18.56 -14.52 6.97
CA ILE A 45 17.43 -13.61 6.80
C ILE A 45 16.90 -13.14 8.16
N SER A 46 16.77 -14.04 9.14
CA SER A 46 16.38 -13.67 10.51
C SER A 46 17.37 -12.72 11.18
N LYS A 47 18.68 -12.88 10.91
CA LYS A 47 19.69 -11.91 11.38
C LYS A 47 19.51 -10.54 10.72
N TRP A 48 19.22 -10.48 9.41
CA TRP A 48 18.99 -9.21 8.71
C TRP A 48 17.71 -8.52 9.14
N ARG A 49 16.64 -9.28 9.37
CA ARG A 49 15.34 -8.79 9.86
C ARG A 49 15.47 -8.02 11.18
N ASN A 50 16.31 -8.52 12.07
CA ASN A 50 16.57 -7.95 13.40
C ASN A 50 17.75 -6.96 13.43
N ASP A 51 18.43 -6.76 12.30
CA ASP A 51 19.61 -5.91 12.23
C ASP A 51 19.22 -4.44 12.04
N THR A 52 19.25 -3.68 13.13
CA THR A 52 18.95 -2.24 13.16
C THR A 52 20.17 -1.36 12.85
N SER A 53 21.35 -1.95 12.61
CA SER A 53 22.62 -1.19 12.49
C SER A 53 22.71 -0.27 11.26
N ARG A 54 21.90 -0.48 10.22
CA ARG A 54 21.87 0.36 9.01
C ARG A 54 20.88 1.51 9.10
N ASP A 55 19.62 1.21 9.44
CA ASP A 55 18.50 2.14 9.29
C ASP A 55 17.82 2.47 10.63
N GLY A 56 18.33 1.96 11.75
CA GLY A 56 17.76 2.18 13.08
C GLY A 56 16.42 1.48 13.33
N LYS A 57 15.86 0.79 12.33
CA LYS A 57 14.58 0.08 12.38
C LYS A 57 14.73 -1.35 11.89
N THR A 58 13.99 -2.25 12.52
CA THR A 58 13.82 -3.63 12.09
C THR A 58 12.97 -3.70 10.82
N TRP A 59 13.05 -4.80 10.08
CA TRP A 59 12.19 -5.00 8.90
C TRP A 59 10.71 -5.07 9.27
N ASP A 60 10.38 -5.52 10.49
CA ASP A 60 9.01 -5.53 11.01
C ASP A 60 8.45 -4.12 11.20
N GLU A 61 9.26 -3.21 11.75
CA GLU A 61 8.87 -1.79 11.89
C GLU A 61 8.69 -1.13 10.52
N LYS A 62 9.60 -1.40 9.57
CA LYS A 62 9.46 -0.91 8.18
C LYS A 62 8.20 -1.44 7.51
N ARG A 63 7.84 -2.70 7.77
CA ARG A 63 6.59 -3.30 7.30
C ARG A 63 5.37 -2.62 7.91
N GLN A 64 5.39 -2.36 9.22
CA GLN A 64 4.31 -1.64 9.90
C GLN A 64 4.09 -0.24 9.30
N GLU A 65 5.18 0.48 9.02
CA GLU A 65 5.14 1.79 8.35
C GLU A 65 4.65 1.70 6.90
N PHE A 66 5.04 0.65 6.17
CA PHE A 66 4.61 0.43 4.80
C PHE A 66 3.10 0.18 4.70
N ILE A 67 2.55 -0.65 5.59
CA ILE A 67 1.11 -0.99 5.60
C ILE A 67 0.24 0.09 6.26
N THR A 68 0.83 1.14 6.85
CA THR A 68 0.04 2.26 7.40
C THR A 68 -0.59 3.11 6.30
N ALA A 69 -0.03 3.09 5.08
CA ALA A 69 -0.57 3.82 3.93
C ALA A 69 -1.72 3.05 3.24
N PRO A 70 -2.90 3.67 3.02
CA PRO A 70 -4.06 3.01 2.41
C PRO A 70 -3.86 2.48 0.98
N ALA A 71 -2.96 3.09 0.19
CA ALA A 71 -2.64 2.60 -1.14
C ALA A 71 -1.84 1.30 -1.11
N ASN A 72 -0.90 1.19 -0.15
CA ASN A 72 -0.03 0.03 0.00
C ASN A 72 -0.81 -1.16 0.55
N ILE A 73 -1.71 -0.96 1.53
CA ILE A 73 -2.57 -2.05 2.03
C ILE A 73 -3.47 -2.58 0.91
N ARG A 74 -3.98 -1.70 0.02
CA ARG A 74 -4.76 -2.11 -1.14
C ARG A 74 -3.94 -2.96 -2.10
N GLN A 75 -2.69 -2.57 -2.38
CA GLN A 75 -1.80 -3.34 -3.26
C GLN A 75 -1.52 -4.74 -2.69
N VAL A 76 -1.16 -4.84 -1.41
CA VAL A 76 -0.90 -6.12 -0.73
C VAL A 76 -2.12 -7.04 -0.77
N LEU A 77 -3.31 -6.50 -0.54
CA LEU A 77 -4.55 -7.28 -0.57
C LEU A 77 -4.90 -7.77 -1.98
N MET A 78 -4.67 -6.96 -3.01
CA MET A 78 -4.91 -7.35 -4.40
C MET A 78 -3.96 -8.47 -4.84
N ASP A 79 -2.70 -8.40 -4.42
CA ASP A 79 -1.72 -9.46 -4.72
C ASP A 79 -2.06 -10.77 -4.00
N GLU A 80 -2.56 -10.72 -2.76
CA GLU A 80 -3.03 -11.91 -2.05
C GLU A 80 -4.31 -12.49 -2.65
N LEU A 81 -5.28 -11.66 -3.04
CA LEU A 81 -6.47 -12.09 -3.76
C LEU A 81 -6.12 -12.80 -5.07
N ARG A 82 -5.12 -12.28 -5.79
CA ARG A 82 -4.60 -12.91 -7.01
C ARG A 82 -4.01 -14.29 -6.74
N LYS A 83 -3.20 -14.45 -5.69
CA LYS A 83 -2.64 -15.77 -5.30
C LYS A 83 -3.72 -16.79 -4.97
N VAL A 84 -4.77 -16.37 -4.26
CA VAL A 84 -5.93 -17.22 -3.96
C VAL A 84 -6.66 -17.62 -5.24
N ALA A 85 -6.88 -16.68 -6.16
CA ALA A 85 -7.53 -16.95 -7.44
C ALA A 85 -6.71 -17.90 -8.34
N GLU A 86 -5.39 -17.83 -8.27
CA GLU A 86 -4.45 -18.71 -8.98
C GLU A 86 -4.25 -20.08 -8.28
N GLY A 87 -4.92 -20.34 -7.15
CA GLY A 87 -4.87 -21.61 -6.43
C GLY A 87 -3.60 -21.85 -5.62
N SER A 88 -2.85 -20.78 -5.30
CA SER A 88 -1.63 -20.83 -4.48
C SER A 88 -1.96 -20.71 -2.98
N GLU A 89 -1.12 -21.29 -2.11
CA GLU A 89 -1.24 -21.09 -0.66
C GLU A 89 -1.07 -19.60 -0.30
N SER A 90 -2.17 -18.93 0.08
CA SER A 90 -2.12 -17.60 0.66
C SER A 90 -1.66 -17.67 2.09
N SER A 91 -0.81 -16.71 2.47
CA SER A 91 -0.32 -16.54 3.84
C SER A 91 -1.37 -15.90 4.78
N ILE A 92 -2.50 -15.44 4.23
CA ILE A 92 -3.56 -14.73 4.95
C ILE A 92 -4.84 -15.57 4.96
N ASN A 93 -5.45 -15.70 6.15
CA ASN A 93 -6.74 -16.34 6.29
C ASN A 93 -7.82 -15.53 5.56
N VAL A 94 -8.46 -16.13 4.55
CA VAL A 94 -9.48 -15.51 3.69
C VAL A 94 -10.62 -14.85 4.49
N LYS A 95 -10.94 -15.38 5.67
CA LYS A 95 -11.97 -14.83 6.57
C LYS A 95 -11.54 -13.53 7.26
N ASP A 96 -10.26 -13.41 7.57
CA ASP A 96 -9.67 -12.17 8.11
C ASP A 96 -9.51 -11.14 6.99
N LEU A 97 -9.22 -11.60 5.77
CA LEU A 97 -9.10 -10.77 4.57
C LEU A 97 -10.43 -10.12 4.18
N ALA A 98 -11.55 -10.86 4.25
CA ALA A 98 -12.90 -10.31 4.03
C ALA A 98 -13.29 -9.25 5.09
N THR A 99 -12.86 -9.44 6.35
CA THR A 99 -13.08 -8.48 7.44
C THR A 99 -12.30 -7.19 7.22
N ILE A 100 -11.02 -7.31 6.84
CA ILE A 100 -10.14 -6.17 6.50
C ILE A 100 -10.63 -5.46 5.24
N TYR A 101 -11.05 -6.21 4.22
CA TYR A 101 -11.67 -5.67 3.01
C TYR A 101 -12.93 -4.88 3.33
N LYS A 102 -13.80 -5.37 4.24
CA LYS A 102 -14.95 -4.60 4.73
C LYS A 102 -14.57 -3.30 5.46
N VAL A 103 -13.48 -3.32 6.23
CA VAL A 103 -12.96 -2.11 6.89
C VAL A 103 -12.44 -1.12 5.85
N ILE A 104 -11.79 -1.59 4.78
CA ILE A 104 -11.30 -0.78 3.66
C ILE A 104 -12.46 -0.29 2.76
N GLU A 105 -13.49 -1.11 2.55
CA GLU A 105 -14.75 -0.71 1.93
C GLU A 105 -15.43 0.37 2.77
N GLY A 106 -15.35 0.31 4.09
CA GLY A 106 -15.81 1.38 4.99
C GLY A 106 -15.01 2.69 4.87
N PHE A 107 -13.75 2.63 4.43
CA PHE A 107 -13.01 3.82 3.95
C PHE A 107 -13.45 4.24 2.54
N SER A 108 -13.94 3.31 1.72
CA SER A 108 -14.47 3.54 0.36
C SER A 108 -15.92 4.04 0.30
N ASP A 109 -16.70 3.85 1.37
CA ASP A 109 -18.09 4.33 1.50
C ASP A 109 -18.17 5.86 1.54
N LYS A 110 -17.04 6.53 1.79
CA LYS A 110 -16.92 7.96 1.51
C LYS A 110 -16.65 8.14 0.02
N VAL A 111 -17.68 8.60 -0.71
CA VAL A 111 -17.53 9.04 -2.11
C VAL A 111 -16.34 9.98 -2.20
N ASN A 112 -15.35 9.67 -3.04
CA ASN A 112 -14.14 10.48 -3.20
C ASN A 112 -14.48 11.94 -3.53
N THR A 113 -13.80 12.91 -2.91
CA THR A 113 -14.02 14.36 -3.17
C THR A 113 -13.97 14.74 -4.65
N GLN A 114 -13.11 14.09 -5.46
CA GLN A 114 -13.02 14.30 -6.90
C GLN A 114 -14.29 13.85 -7.65
N VAL A 115 -14.95 12.78 -7.19
CA VAL A 115 -16.21 12.30 -7.76
C VAL A 115 -17.33 13.28 -7.43
N VAL A 116 -17.40 13.75 -6.19
CA VAL A 116 -18.36 14.79 -5.77
C VAL A 116 -18.16 16.09 -6.56
N TYR A 117 -16.92 16.52 -6.76
CA TYR A 117 -16.60 17.69 -7.59
C TYR A 117 -17.11 17.52 -9.02
N SER A 118 -16.93 16.34 -9.61
CA SER A 118 -17.37 16.06 -10.98
C SER A 118 -18.90 16.14 -11.09
N VAL A 119 -19.62 15.59 -10.12
CA VAL A 119 -21.10 15.65 -10.06
C VAL A 119 -21.59 17.09 -9.85
N PHE A 120 -20.98 17.85 -8.94
CA PHE A 120 -21.35 19.24 -8.72
C PHE A 120 -21.11 20.10 -9.96
N LYS A 121 -20.00 19.89 -10.67
CA LYS A 121 -19.73 20.61 -11.92
C LYS A 121 -20.77 20.30 -12.99
N GLU A 122 -21.16 19.04 -13.15
CA GLU A 122 -22.21 18.65 -14.09
C GLU A 122 -23.57 19.27 -13.70
N PHE A 123 -23.92 19.22 -12.41
CA PHE A 123 -25.12 19.86 -11.88
C PHE A 123 -25.12 21.38 -12.08
N ASP A 124 -24.03 22.07 -11.76
CA ASP A 124 -23.90 23.52 -11.87
C ASP A 124 -24.02 23.95 -13.34
N ASN A 125 -23.45 23.18 -14.26
CA ASN A 125 -23.58 23.43 -15.71
C ASN A 125 -25.03 23.21 -16.18
N TRP A 126 -25.69 22.14 -15.75
CA TRP A 126 -27.09 21.92 -16.09
C TRP A 126 -28.00 23.01 -15.50
N MET A 127 -27.74 23.42 -14.26
CA MET A 127 -28.52 24.45 -13.56
C MET A 127 -28.31 25.83 -14.19
N SER A 128 -27.12 26.12 -14.72
CA SER A 128 -26.85 27.32 -15.51
C SER A 128 -27.80 27.48 -16.70
N ASP A 129 -28.26 26.36 -17.29
CA ASP A 129 -29.23 26.38 -18.39
C ASP A 129 -30.68 26.53 -17.90
N GLN A 130 -30.97 26.19 -16.64
CA GLN A 130 -32.33 26.29 -16.06
C GLN A 130 -32.58 27.64 -15.38
N ASP A 131 -31.68 28.03 -14.46
CA ASP A 131 -31.73 29.28 -13.69
C ASP A 131 -30.29 29.71 -13.35
N PRO A 132 -29.73 30.67 -14.10
CA PRO A 132 -28.36 31.15 -13.92
C PRO A 132 -28.12 31.82 -12.55
N GLU A 133 -29.12 32.49 -11.98
CA GLU A 133 -28.97 33.20 -10.70
C GLU A 133 -28.90 32.20 -9.53
N LEU A 134 -29.72 31.16 -9.58
CA LEU A 134 -29.70 30.10 -8.58
C LEU A 134 -28.47 29.20 -8.71
N ALA A 135 -27.98 28.95 -9.94
CA ALA A 135 -26.74 28.22 -10.19
C ALA A 135 -25.54 28.88 -9.48
N LEU A 136 -25.44 30.20 -9.50
CA LEU A 136 -24.36 30.93 -8.83
C LEU A 136 -24.38 30.71 -7.31
N GLN A 137 -25.57 30.61 -6.71
CA GLN A 137 -25.72 30.32 -5.27
C GLN A 137 -25.29 28.89 -4.94
N PHE A 138 -25.67 27.91 -5.75
CA PHE A 138 -25.25 26.52 -5.56
C PHE A 138 -23.74 26.33 -5.69
N VAL A 139 -23.10 26.94 -6.69
CA VAL A 139 -21.63 26.91 -6.86
C VAL A 139 -20.90 27.33 -5.58
N HIS A 140 -21.38 28.37 -4.90
CA HIS A 140 -20.81 28.83 -3.64
C HIS A 140 -20.86 27.75 -2.55
N PHE A 141 -22.03 27.14 -2.33
CA PHE A 141 -22.20 26.10 -1.32
C PHE A 141 -21.50 24.79 -1.68
N HIS A 142 -21.50 24.40 -2.95
CA HIS A 142 -20.75 23.25 -3.46
C HIS A 142 -19.25 23.39 -3.19
N LYS A 143 -18.69 24.59 -3.41
CA LYS A 143 -17.29 24.87 -3.07
C LYS A 143 -17.02 24.71 -1.57
N LEU A 144 -17.89 25.27 -0.71
CA LEU A 144 -17.74 25.14 0.74
C LEU A 144 -17.83 23.68 1.21
N PHE A 145 -18.76 22.92 0.65
CA PHE A 145 -18.91 21.50 0.97
C PHE A 145 -17.70 20.68 0.53
N LEU A 146 -17.14 20.95 -0.66
CA LEU A 146 -15.93 20.27 -1.14
C LEU A 146 -14.73 20.55 -0.25
N ILE A 147 -14.56 21.78 0.24
CA ILE A 147 -13.49 22.14 1.19
C ILE A 147 -13.69 21.37 2.51
N TYR A 148 -14.89 21.46 3.09
CA TYR A 148 -15.24 20.74 4.32
C TYR A 148 -14.98 19.23 4.21
N LYS A 149 -15.29 18.66 3.05
CA LYS A 149 -15.12 17.23 2.78
C LYS A 149 -13.63 16.87 2.60
N ALA A 150 -12.88 17.67 1.85
CA ALA A 150 -11.45 17.47 1.64
C ALA A 150 -10.64 17.54 2.94
N GLU A 151 -11.04 18.41 3.89
CA GLU A 151 -10.43 18.51 5.22
C GLU A 151 -10.73 17.30 6.14
N ARG A 152 -11.71 16.46 5.78
CA ARG A 152 -12.23 15.32 6.58
C ARG A 152 -12.06 13.96 5.90
N GLU A 153 -11.37 13.94 4.76
CA GLU A 153 -10.77 12.75 4.14
C GLU A 153 -9.38 12.52 4.72
#